data_AF-A0A428PU02-F1
#
_entry.id   AF-A0A428PU02-F1
#
_cell.length_a   1.000
_cell.length_b   1.000
_cell.length_c   1.000
_cell.angle_alpha   90.00
_cell.angle_beta   90.00
_cell.angle_gamma   90.00
#
_symmetry.space_group_name_H-M   'P 1'
#
loop_
_entity.id
_entity.type
_entity.pdbx_description
1 polymer ?
#
loop_
_entity_poly.entity_id
_entity_poly.type
_entity_poly.pdbx_seq_one_letter_code
_entity_poly.pdbx_strand_id
1 'polypeptide(L)'
;MSSPSWNPADRQVIDIGGSKLDTAFASHLPAAMAGTAWFPKELAYIKGMERWCAIANRSYQTSDEMDIIESTAKEVVNQLPSGSFIIDLGAADSFKFAPYVREFLSQGKSCTYVPLDLSETSLVRHIGNVKKVFPGIKCVGLWGSFEQGDKYFSQIPQGRLFLSLGSIFYNAPDEMCVDRCAEFRRHLVGSDRLIVGQDAPSATECHSAQSSYQTEEYDAFFVRYLEGIQEHAGIVADAKSAWSYESNMDKSMHFFKVTALKDMVCTKFANYKISSGQTYKMFPSWKRGEEEIHEITIKEGLTIKTLGKAKNSGMRQYIIGPQ
;
A
#
# COMPACT_ATOMS: atom_id res chain seq x y z
N MET A 1 -13.50 -19.62 26.41
CA MET A 1 -13.32 -20.23 25.07
C MET A 1 -11.90 -19.91 24.65
N SER A 2 -11.05 -20.90 24.43
CA SER A 2 -9.66 -20.69 23.99
C SER A 2 -9.70 -20.06 22.60
N SER A 3 -9.17 -18.83 22.46
CA SER A 3 -8.94 -18.23 21.14
C SER A 3 -8.16 -19.23 20.29
N PRO A 4 -8.56 -19.50 19.03
CA PRO A 4 -7.82 -20.42 18.18
C PRO A 4 -6.36 -19.96 18.15
N SER A 5 -5.45 -20.87 18.49
CA SER A 5 -4.02 -20.57 18.42
C SER A 5 -3.67 -20.41 16.95
N TRP A 6 -3.54 -19.17 16.49
CA TRP A 6 -2.98 -18.90 15.18
C TRP A 6 -1.54 -19.43 15.15
N ASN A 7 -1.43 -20.64 14.59
CA ASN A 7 -0.19 -21.40 14.53
C ASN A 7 0.18 -21.60 13.07
N PRO A 8 0.99 -20.70 12.49
CA PRO A 8 1.37 -20.78 11.09
C PRO A 8 2.36 -21.93 10.77
N ALA A 9 2.48 -22.95 11.63
CA ALA A 9 3.28 -24.16 11.42
C ALA A 9 4.76 -23.88 11.08
N ASP A 10 5.44 -23.07 11.89
CA ASP A 10 6.83 -22.62 11.71
C ASP A 10 7.14 -21.94 10.36
N ARG A 11 6.12 -21.63 9.55
CA ARG A 11 6.30 -20.97 8.26
C ARG A 11 6.76 -19.53 8.46
N GLN A 12 7.76 -19.15 7.67
CA GLN A 12 8.20 -17.76 7.59
C GLN A 12 7.23 -16.91 6.77
N VAL A 13 6.69 -17.47 5.68
CA VAL A 13 5.72 -16.82 4.80
C VAL A 13 4.55 -17.77 4.56
N ILE A 14 3.33 -17.24 4.58
CA ILE A 14 2.09 -17.95 4.27
C ILE A 14 1.56 -17.39 2.96
N ASP A 15 1.44 -18.24 1.94
CA ASP A 15 0.73 -17.90 0.72
C ASP A 15 -0.79 -17.86 1.01
N ILE A 16 -1.36 -16.66 0.97
CA ILE A 16 -2.80 -16.43 1.14
C ILE A 16 -3.51 -16.19 -0.21
N GLY A 17 -2.81 -16.48 -1.31
CA GLY A 17 -3.26 -16.30 -2.69
C GLY A 17 -2.29 -15.48 -3.56
N GLY A 18 -1.12 -15.11 -3.03
CA GLY A 18 -0.09 -14.38 -3.74
C GLY A 18 0.44 -15.11 -4.98
N SER A 19 0.55 -16.44 -4.92
CA SER A 19 0.99 -17.26 -6.06
C SER A 19 0.08 -17.17 -7.29
N LYS A 20 -1.14 -16.64 -7.13
CA LYS A 20 -2.14 -16.52 -8.20
C LYS A 20 -2.27 -15.09 -8.76
N LEU A 21 -1.54 -14.10 -8.23
CA LEU A 21 -1.70 -12.69 -8.62
C LEU A 21 -1.44 -12.44 -10.10
N ASP A 22 -0.42 -13.08 -10.68
CA ASP A 22 -0.05 -12.93 -12.10
C ASP A 22 -1.23 -13.28 -13.04
N THR A 23 -2.02 -14.30 -12.68
CA THR A 23 -3.20 -14.70 -13.46
C THR A 23 -4.33 -13.66 -13.43
N ALA A 24 -4.45 -12.88 -12.36
CA ALA A 24 -5.50 -11.88 -12.22
C ALA A 24 -5.26 -10.63 -13.10
N PHE A 25 -4.00 -10.27 -13.37
CA PHE A 25 -3.71 -9.11 -14.23
C PHE A 25 -4.11 -9.35 -15.68
N ALA A 26 -3.92 -10.58 -16.18
CA ALA A 26 -4.32 -10.94 -17.53
C ALA A 26 -5.82 -10.70 -17.78
N SER A 27 -6.68 -10.87 -16.76
CA SER A 27 -8.11 -10.61 -16.88
C SER A 27 -8.50 -9.12 -16.81
N HIS A 28 -7.72 -8.27 -16.12
CA HIS A 28 -8.07 -6.85 -15.92
C HIS A 28 -7.54 -5.93 -17.03
N LEU A 29 -6.38 -6.26 -17.60
CA LEU A 29 -5.72 -5.42 -18.60
C LEU A 29 -6.56 -5.12 -19.86
N PRO A 30 -7.38 -6.06 -20.41
CA PRO A 30 -8.22 -5.75 -21.57
C PRO A 30 -9.17 -4.56 -21.32
N ALA A 31 -9.83 -4.51 -20.16
CA ALA A 31 -10.72 -3.41 -19.80
C ALA A 31 -9.95 -2.10 -19.59
N ALA A 32 -8.74 -2.17 -19.02
CA ALA A 32 -7.89 -0.99 -18.84
C ALA A 32 -7.43 -0.41 -20.20
N MET A 33 -7.03 -1.27 -21.13
CA MET A 33 -6.65 -0.86 -22.49
C MET A 33 -7.82 -0.31 -23.30
N ALA A 34 -9.02 -0.84 -23.11
CA ALA A 34 -10.25 -0.31 -23.69
C ALA A 34 -10.70 1.03 -23.06
N GLY A 35 -10.03 1.48 -21.98
CA GLY A 35 -10.36 2.72 -21.28
C GLY A 35 -11.59 2.62 -20.37
N THR A 36 -12.05 1.40 -20.05
CA THR A 36 -13.22 1.16 -19.19
C THR A 36 -12.84 0.77 -17.75
N ALA A 37 -11.55 0.66 -17.45
CA ALA A 37 -11.03 0.38 -16.12
C ALA A 37 -9.66 1.03 -15.91
N TRP A 38 -9.18 1.04 -14.66
CA TRP A 38 -7.81 1.44 -14.35
C TRP A 38 -6.81 0.33 -14.64
N PHE A 39 -5.59 0.70 -15.05
CA PHE A 39 -4.50 -0.25 -15.09
C PHE A 39 -4.12 -0.69 -13.64
N PRO A 40 -3.86 -1.98 -13.40
CA PRO A 40 -3.62 -2.51 -12.06
C PRO A 40 -2.28 -2.02 -11.49
N LYS A 41 -2.32 -1.21 -10.43
CA LYS A 41 -1.12 -0.67 -9.77
C LYS A 41 -0.25 -1.78 -9.16
N GLU A 42 -0.87 -2.87 -8.74
CA GLU A 42 -0.25 -4.07 -8.16
C GLU A 42 0.84 -4.65 -9.07
N LEU A 43 0.63 -4.58 -10.39
CA LEU A 43 1.60 -5.05 -11.37
C LEU A 43 2.90 -4.22 -11.34
N ALA A 44 2.80 -2.91 -11.09
CA ALA A 44 3.96 -2.05 -10.90
C ALA A 44 4.79 -2.50 -9.70
N TYR A 45 4.13 -2.83 -8.57
CA TYR A 45 4.80 -3.28 -7.36
C TYR A 45 5.41 -4.68 -7.53
N ILE A 46 4.72 -5.62 -8.18
CA ILE A 46 5.25 -6.97 -8.40
C ILE A 46 6.48 -6.96 -9.33
N LYS A 47 6.44 -6.19 -10.41
CA LYS A 47 7.54 -6.11 -11.39
C LYS A 47 8.65 -5.14 -10.95
N GLY A 48 8.33 -4.19 -10.09
CA GLY A 48 9.18 -3.05 -9.72
C GLY A 48 9.52 -2.94 -8.24
N MET A 49 9.25 -3.95 -7.40
CA MET A 49 9.34 -3.84 -5.93
C MET A 49 10.67 -3.25 -5.42
N GLU A 50 11.81 -3.68 -5.98
CA GLU A 50 13.12 -3.15 -5.59
C GLU A 50 13.24 -1.63 -5.86
N ARG A 51 12.70 -1.17 -7.00
CA ARG A 51 12.67 0.25 -7.37
C ARG A 51 11.67 1.02 -6.51
N TRP A 52 10.52 0.41 -6.19
CA TRP A 52 9.58 0.98 -5.22
C TRP A 52 10.22 1.18 -3.86
N CYS A 53 10.99 0.21 -3.36
CA CYS A 53 11.72 0.35 -2.09
C CYS A 53 12.72 1.52 -2.14
N ALA A 54 13.40 1.73 -3.27
CA ALA A 54 14.31 2.86 -3.45
C ALA A 54 13.57 4.22 -3.42
N ILE A 55 12.41 4.31 -4.11
CA ILE A 55 11.52 5.48 -4.06
C ILE A 55 11.06 5.74 -2.62
N ALA A 56 10.51 4.72 -1.97
CA ALA A 56 9.96 4.84 -0.63
C ALA A 56 11.02 5.30 0.38
N ASN A 57 12.26 4.79 0.29
CA ASN A 57 13.35 5.17 1.19
C ASN A 57 13.80 6.63 1.05
N ARG A 58 13.54 7.28 -0.08
CA ARG A 58 13.90 8.69 -0.33
C ARG A 58 12.70 9.64 -0.25
N SER A 59 11.50 9.11 -0.10
CA SER A 59 10.28 9.91 -0.12
C SER A 59 10.12 10.72 1.17
N TYR A 60 9.79 12.00 1.03
CA TYR A 60 9.40 12.86 2.17
C TYR A 60 8.22 12.24 2.93
N GLN A 61 7.30 11.57 2.23
CA GLN A 61 6.15 10.90 2.85
C GLN A 61 6.62 9.86 3.87
N THR A 62 7.69 9.14 3.57
CA THR A 62 8.23 8.11 4.47
C THR A 62 8.89 8.74 5.69
N SER A 63 9.73 9.77 5.51
CA SER A 63 10.39 10.44 6.62
C SER A 63 9.39 11.15 7.53
N ASP A 64 8.46 11.88 6.93
CA ASP A 64 7.50 12.72 7.66
C ASP A 64 6.47 11.87 8.42
N GLU A 65 6.05 10.75 7.84
CA GLU A 65 5.19 9.79 8.54
C GLU A 65 5.94 9.10 9.67
N MET A 66 7.22 8.77 9.50
CA MET A 66 8.05 8.20 10.56
C MET A 66 8.17 9.15 11.77
N ASP A 67 8.34 10.45 11.55
CA ASP A 67 8.38 11.44 12.64
C ASP A 67 7.09 11.45 13.46
N ILE A 68 5.93 11.35 12.80
CA ILE A 68 4.63 11.22 13.48
C ILE A 68 4.57 9.90 14.25
N ILE A 69 5.00 8.79 13.66
CA ILE A 69 5.00 7.47 14.31
C ILE A 69 5.86 7.49 15.58
N GLU A 70 7.09 7.97 15.52
CA GLU A 70 8.01 8.01 16.67
C GLU A 70 7.45 8.85 17.81
N SER A 71 6.73 9.94 17.51
CA SER A 71 6.11 10.78 18.53
C SER A 71 4.81 10.22 19.13
N THR A 72 4.13 9.31 18.45
CA THR A 72 2.78 8.84 18.84
C THR A 72 2.70 7.35 19.17
N ALA A 73 3.73 6.55 18.86
CA ALA A 73 3.73 5.10 19.06
C ALA A 73 3.39 4.68 20.51
N LYS A 74 3.89 5.42 21.50
CA LYS A 74 3.56 5.22 22.93
C LYS A 74 2.07 5.34 23.22
N GLU A 75 1.42 6.38 22.70
CA GLU A 75 -0.02 6.56 22.88
C GLU A 75 -0.81 5.40 22.25
N VAL A 76 -0.42 4.98 21.04
CA VAL A 76 -1.07 3.88 20.33
C VAL A 76 -0.92 2.56 21.08
N VAL A 77 0.31 2.19 21.46
CA VAL A 77 0.60 0.92 22.13
C VAL A 77 -0.01 0.83 23.52
N ASN A 78 -0.20 1.96 24.22
CA ASN A 78 -0.90 1.98 25.51
C ASN A 78 -2.33 1.40 25.43
N GLN A 79 -3.00 1.55 24.29
CA GLN A 79 -4.37 1.06 24.08
C GLN A 79 -4.44 -0.44 23.75
N LEU A 80 -3.30 -1.08 23.51
CA LEU A 80 -3.22 -2.45 23.02
C LEU A 80 -2.75 -3.42 24.13
N PRO A 81 -3.33 -4.63 24.20
CA PRO A 81 -2.93 -5.64 25.17
C PRO A 81 -1.57 -6.27 24.83
N SER A 82 -0.93 -6.91 25.82
CA SER A 82 0.20 -7.80 25.55
C SER A 82 -0.23 -8.98 24.69
N GLY A 83 0.63 -9.45 23.79
CA GLY A 83 0.33 -10.49 22.81
C GLY A 83 -0.36 -9.99 21.54
N SER A 84 -0.36 -8.67 21.30
CA SER A 84 -1.00 -8.06 20.11
C SER A 84 -0.30 -8.42 18.80
N PHE A 85 -1.05 -8.37 17.70
CA PHE A 85 -0.55 -8.58 16.34
C PHE A 85 -0.43 -7.25 15.60
N ILE A 86 0.74 -6.93 15.08
CA ILE A 86 0.96 -5.78 14.20
C ILE A 86 0.86 -6.28 12.76
N ILE A 87 -0.23 -5.97 12.07
CA ILE A 87 -0.52 -6.43 10.71
C ILE A 87 -0.24 -5.27 9.75
N ASP A 88 0.82 -5.38 8.95
CA ASP A 88 1.33 -4.28 8.12
C ASP A 88 0.97 -4.48 6.65
N LEU A 89 0.05 -3.67 6.16
CA LEU A 89 -0.56 -3.79 4.85
C LEU A 89 0.32 -3.08 3.83
N GLY A 90 0.97 -3.83 2.95
CA GLY A 90 1.90 -3.27 1.97
C GLY A 90 3.24 -2.92 2.60
N ALA A 91 3.79 -3.85 3.38
CA ALA A 91 4.99 -3.63 4.18
C ALA A 91 6.24 -3.31 3.33
N ALA A 92 6.31 -3.79 2.09
CA ALA A 92 7.45 -3.72 1.19
C ALA A 92 8.76 -4.13 1.89
N ASP A 93 9.68 -3.18 2.11
CA ASP A 93 10.87 -3.34 2.97
C ASP A 93 10.96 -2.20 4.01
N SER A 94 9.82 -1.66 4.41
CA SER A 94 9.72 -0.48 5.27
C SER A 94 9.84 -0.83 6.75
N PHE A 95 10.57 0.00 7.51
CA PHE A 95 10.70 -0.15 8.97
C PHE A 95 9.75 0.77 9.74
N LYS A 96 8.71 1.34 9.12
CA LYS A 96 7.73 2.20 9.81
C LYS A 96 6.98 1.49 10.94
N PHE A 97 6.90 0.16 10.94
CA PHE A 97 6.34 -0.61 12.05
C PHE A 97 7.23 -0.62 13.31
N ALA A 98 8.54 -0.37 13.14
CA ALA A 98 9.55 -0.61 14.17
C ALA A 98 9.34 0.20 15.46
N PRO A 99 8.91 1.47 15.44
CA PRO A 99 8.65 2.21 16.68
C PRO A 99 7.55 1.59 17.52
N TYR A 100 6.48 1.05 16.89
CA TYR A 100 5.43 0.32 17.61
C TYR A 100 6.01 -0.93 18.29
N VAL A 101 6.84 -1.71 17.59
CA VAL A 101 7.50 -2.89 18.19
C VAL A 101 8.38 -2.49 19.37
N ARG A 102 9.23 -1.46 19.23
CA ARG A 102 10.08 -0.99 20.33
C ARG A 102 9.25 -0.60 21.55
N GLU A 103 8.09 0.02 21.32
CA GLU A 103 7.22 0.45 22.38
C GLU A 103 6.45 -0.69 23.05
N PHE A 104 6.05 -1.73 22.30
CA PHE A 104 5.55 -2.97 22.92
C PHE A 104 6.60 -3.53 23.89
N LEU A 105 7.84 -3.65 23.41
CA LEU A 105 8.94 -4.21 24.20
C LEU A 105 9.30 -3.33 25.40
N SER A 106 9.32 -1.99 25.25
CA SER A 106 9.63 -1.04 26.34
C SER A 106 8.60 -1.11 27.48
N GLN A 107 7.34 -1.40 27.15
CA GLN A 107 6.24 -1.59 28.10
C GLN A 107 6.17 -3.02 28.68
N GLY A 108 7.10 -3.91 28.33
CA GLY A 108 7.06 -5.32 28.74
C GLY A 108 5.93 -6.12 28.11
N LYS A 109 5.35 -5.63 27.01
CA LYS A 109 4.30 -6.31 26.24
C LYS A 109 4.93 -7.13 25.12
N SER A 110 4.42 -8.34 24.88
CA SER A 110 4.79 -9.11 23.69
C SER A 110 3.96 -8.66 22.48
N CYS A 111 4.52 -8.83 21.28
CA CYS A 111 3.78 -8.65 20.03
C CYS A 111 4.28 -9.63 18.95
N THR A 112 3.46 -9.81 17.91
CA THR A 112 3.82 -10.55 16.68
C THR A 112 3.69 -9.60 15.50
N TYR A 113 4.73 -9.50 14.66
CA TYR A 113 4.69 -8.72 13.43
C TYR A 113 4.27 -9.58 12.24
N VAL A 114 3.33 -9.08 11.44
CA VAL A 114 2.69 -9.79 10.34
C VAL A 114 2.69 -8.90 9.10
N PRO A 115 3.80 -8.83 8.34
CA PRO A 115 3.85 -8.06 7.10
C PRO A 115 3.04 -8.76 6.00
N LEU A 116 2.19 -8.02 5.30
CA LEU A 116 1.45 -8.48 4.13
C LEU A 116 1.95 -7.74 2.89
N ASP A 117 2.30 -8.48 1.84
CA ASP A 117 2.74 -7.87 0.57
C ASP A 117 2.49 -8.79 -0.63
N LEU A 118 2.55 -8.20 -1.84
CA LEU A 118 2.40 -8.85 -3.13
C LEU A 118 3.65 -9.64 -3.54
N SER A 119 4.83 -9.26 -3.04
CA SER A 119 6.11 -9.87 -3.42
C SER A 119 6.65 -10.83 -2.35
N GLU A 120 6.60 -12.13 -2.63
CA GLU A 120 7.18 -13.16 -1.75
C GLU A 120 8.66 -12.90 -1.47
N THR A 121 9.45 -12.63 -2.51
CA THR A 121 10.89 -12.35 -2.38
C THR A 121 11.15 -11.14 -1.49
N SER A 122 10.34 -10.08 -1.61
CA SER A 122 10.46 -8.91 -0.73
C SER A 122 10.11 -9.26 0.71
N LEU A 123 9.04 -10.02 0.94
CA LEU A 123 8.65 -10.48 2.27
C LEU A 123 9.75 -11.32 2.94
N VAL A 124 10.32 -12.29 2.23
CA VAL A 124 11.40 -13.14 2.77
C VAL A 124 12.60 -12.29 3.18
N ARG A 125 13.02 -11.35 2.33
CA ARG A 125 14.10 -10.41 2.63
C ARG A 125 13.75 -9.54 3.84
N HIS A 126 12.57 -8.93 3.84
CA HIS A 126 12.11 -8.03 4.89
C HIS A 126 12.07 -8.73 6.25
N ILE A 127 11.49 -9.94 6.33
CA ILE A 127 11.46 -10.75 7.54
C ILE A 127 12.88 -11.09 8.03
N GLY A 128 13.81 -11.39 7.11
CA GLY A 128 15.21 -11.58 7.43
C GLY A 128 15.85 -10.35 8.09
N ASN A 129 15.54 -9.15 7.59
CA ASN A 129 15.98 -7.88 8.19
C ASN A 129 15.32 -7.63 9.55
N VAL A 130 14.01 -7.86 9.67
CA VAL A 130 13.27 -7.74 10.93
C VAL A 130 13.87 -8.62 12.02
N LYS A 131 14.18 -9.89 11.73
CA LYS A 131 14.79 -10.83 12.69
C LYS A 131 16.19 -10.39 13.16
N LYS A 132 16.93 -9.63 12.35
CA LYS A 132 18.24 -9.06 12.77
C LYS A 132 18.05 -7.91 13.75
N VAL A 133 17.06 -7.04 13.53
CA VAL A 133 16.78 -5.87 14.37
C VAL A 133 16.03 -6.25 15.65
N PHE A 134 15.12 -7.22 15.55
CA PHE A 134 14.24 -7.66 16.62
C PHE A 134 14.29 -9.20 16.77
N PRO A 135 15.40 -9.77 17.27
CA PRO A 135 15.58 -11.22 17.33
C PRO A 135 14.55 -11.95 18.22
N GLY A 136 13.92 -11.24 19.17
CA GLY A 136 12.94 -11.80 20.10
C GLY A 136 11.48 -11.74 19.65
N ILE A 137 11.17 -11.10 18.51
CA ILE A 137 9.77 -11.00 18.05
C ILE A 137 9.42 -12.12 17.09
N LYS A 138 8.19 -12.63 17.19
CA LYS A 138 7.63 -13.50 16.16
C LYS A 138 7.31 -12.65 14.93
N CYS A 139 7.76 -13.10 13.76
CA CYS A 139 7.54 -12.43 12.49
C CYS A 139 7.13 -13.45 11.42
N VAL A 140 5.96 -13.25 10.79
CA VAL A 140 5.38 -14.18 9.82
C VAL A 140 4.72 -13.39 8.69
N GLY A 141 5.20 -13.55 7.47
CA GLY A 141 4.69 -12.83 6.30
C GLY A 141 3.41 -13.45 5.73
N LEU A 142 2.55 -12.61 5.17
CA LEU A 142 1.39 -12.99 4.37
C LEU A 142 1.63 -12.58 2.92
N TRP A 143 1.73 -13.54 2.02
CA TRP A 143 1.93 -13.29 0.59
C TRP A 143 0.58 -13.27 -0.13
N GLY A 144 0.15 -12.09 -0.56
CA GLY A 144 -1.12 -11.87 -1.23
C GLY A 144 -1.52 -10.40 -1.36
N SER A 145 -2.68 -10.16 -1.98
CA SER A 145 -3.28 -8.82 -2.07
C SER A 145 -4.03 -8.43 -0.79
N PHE A 146 -4.48 -7.19 -0.71
CA PHE A 146 -5.31 -6.71 0.41
C PHE A 146 -6.63 -7.47 0.51
N GLU A 147 -7.28 -7.77 -0.61
CA GLU A 147 -8.55 -8.52 -0.64
C GLU A 147 -8.38 -9.97 -0.16
N GLN A 148 -7.19 -10.55 -0.38
CA GLN A 148 -6.83 -11.85 0.17
C GLN A 148 -6.55 -11.74 1.68
N GLY A 149 -5.92 -10.65 2.10
CA GLY A 149 -5.73 -10.29 3.51
C GLY A 149 -7.06 -10.20 4.26
N ASP A 150 -8.04 -9.48 3.73
CA ASP A 150 -9.37 -9.27 4.33
C ASP A 150 -10.06 -10.60 4.65
N LYS A 151 -9.92 -11.59 3.75
CA LYS A 151 -10.44 -12.97 3.95
C LYS A 151 -9.66 -13.74 5.02
N TYR A 152 -8.38 -13.43 5.20
CA TYR A 152 -7.47 -14.12 6.11
C TYR A 152 -7.50 -13.57 7.54
N PHE A 153 -7.73 -12.26 7.73
CA PHE A 153 -7.58 -11.60 9.05
C PHE A 153 -8.44 -12.18 10.17
N SER A 154 -9.57 -12.82 9.85
CA SER A 154 -10.43 -13.52 10.82
C SER A 154 -9.74 -14.70 11.52
N GLN A 155 -8.66 -15.23 10.92
CA GLN A 155 -7.85 -16.30 11.50
C GLN A 155 -6.81 -15.78 12.51
N ILE A 156 -6.53 -14.47 12.50
CA ILE A 156 -5.58 -13.84 13.42
C ILE A 156 -6.36 -13.40 14.69
N PRO A 157 -5.88 -13.74 15.91
CA PRO A 157 -6.55 -13.38 17.14
C PRO A 157 -6.72 -11.86 17.30
N GLN A 158 -7.74 -11.45 18.05
CA GLN A 158 -8.01 -10.06 18.40
C GLN A 158 -6.86 -9.42 19.21
N GLY A 159 -6.84 -8.09 19.28
CA GLY A 159 -5.68 -7.33 19.72
C GLY A 159 -4.76 -7.02 18.54
N ARG A 160 -5.35 -6.58 17.43
CA ARG A 160 -4.69 -6.33 16.16
C ARG A 160 -4.48 -4.83 15.96
N LEU A 161 -3.23 -4.46 15.71
CA LEU A 161 -2.84 -3.17 15.19
C LEU A 161 -2.62 -3.31 13.69
N PHE A 162 -3.62 -2.93 12.90
CA PHE A 162 -3.48 -2.83 11.46
C PHE A 162 -2.70 -1.55 11.12
N LEU A 163 -1.74 -1.65 10.21
CA LEU A 163 -0.98 -0.54 9.70
C LEU A 163 -1.26 -0.41 8.20
N SER A 164 -1.78 0.72 7.79
CA SER A 164 -2.00 1.09 6.39
C SER A 164 -1.29 2.40 6.11
N LEU A 165 0.03 2.32 6.02
CA LEU A 165 0.95 3.46 6.03
C LEU A 165 1.29 3.91 4.61
N GLY A 166 1.82 5.13 4.48
CA GLY A 166 2.31 5.64 3.19
C GLY A 166 1.20 5.99 2.20
N SER A 167 0.05 6.47 2.69
CA SER A 167 -1.02 7.02 1.86
C SER A 167 -1.65 5.98 0.92
N ILE A 168 -1.92 4.77 1.43
CA ILE A 168 -2.54 3.68 0.65
C ILE A 168 -4.04 3.51 0.93
N PHE A 169 -4.51 3.76 2.16
CA PHE A 169 -5.87 3.40 2.57
C PHE A 169 -6.95 4.18 1.82
N TYR A 170 -6.75 5.50 1.69
CA TYR A 170 -7.66 6.41 1.00
C TYR A 170 -7.18 6.77 -0.42
N ASN A 171 -6.34 5.91 -1.00
CA ASN A 171 -5.75 6.09 -2.33
C ASN A 171 -6.60 5.48 -3.45
N ALA A 172 -7.87 5.87 -3.47
CA ALA A 172 -8.88 5.39 -4.41
C ALA A 172 -9.94 6.48 -4.64
N PRO A 173 -10.89 6.31 -5.59
CA PRO A 173 -12.11 7.12 -5.66
C PRO A 173 -12.97 7.00 -4.40
N ASP A 174 -13.89 7.94 -4.19
CA ASP A 174 -14.66 8.10 -2.94
C ASP A 174 -15.42 6.83 -2.56
N GLU A 175 -16.12 6.22 -3.52
CA GLU A 175 -16.90 4.99 -3.30
C GLU A 175 -16.01 3.82 -2.85
N MET A 176 -14.79 3.72 -3.41
CA MET A 176 -13.84 2.68 -3.01
C MET A 176 -13.26 2.95 -1.60
N CYS A 177 -13.09 4.21 -1.22
CA CYS A 177 -12.70 4.58 0.15
C CYS A 177 -13.80 4.21 1.16
N VAL A 178 -15.07 4.46 0.80
CA VAL A 178 -16.24 4.05 1.57
C VAL A 178 -16.28 2.53 1.73
N ASP A 179 -16.13 1.77 0.65
CA ASP A 179 -16.09 0.31 0.68
C ASP A 179 -14.94 -0.20 1.55
N ARG A 180 -13.77 0.45 1.49
CA ARG A 180 -12.61 0.09 2.32
C ARG A 180 -12.87 0.33 3.81
N CYS A 181 -13.50 1.44 4.17
CA CYS A 181 -13.95 1.70 5.54
C CYS A 181 -14.97 0.65 6.00
N ALA A 182 -15.96 0.31 5.16
CA ALA A 182 -16.97 -0.69 5.46
C ALA A 182 -16.39 -2.10 5.65
N GLU A 183 -15.36 -2.46 4.88
CA GLU A 183 -14.58 -3.69 5.07
C GLU A 183 -13.84 -3.65 6.42
N PHE A 184 -13.13 -2.56 6.74
CA PHE A 184 -12.39 -2.45 8.01
C PHE A 184 -13.29 -2.41 9.23
N ARG A 185 -14.50 -1.86 9.13
CA ARG A 185 -15.50 -1.96 10.22
C ARG A 185 -15.84 -3.42 10.55
N ARG A 186 -15.85 -4.32 9.56
CA ARG A 186 -16.07 -5.75 9.81
C ARG A 186 -14.86 -6.43 10.44
N HIS A 187 -13.66 -5.87 10.27
CA HIS A 187 -12.44 -6.40 10.86
C HIS A 187 -12.19 -5.90 12.27
N LEU A 188 -12.39 -4.61 12.55
CA LEU A 188 -12.03 -3.99 13.83
C LEU A 188 -13.02 -4.36 14.94
N VAL A 189 -12.55 -5.07 15.95
CA VAL A 189 -13.36 -5.44 17.14
C VAL A 189 -12.58 -5.21 18.44
N GLY A 190 -13.28 -4.77 19.48
CA GLY A 190 -12.70 -4.59 20.81
C GLY A 190 -11.48 -3.65 20.83
N SER A 191 -10.31 -4.21 21.17
CA SER A 191 -9.04 -3.46 21.26
C SER A 191 -8.33 -3.28 19.91
N ASP A 192 -8.87 -3.79 18.81
CA ASP A 192 -8.26 -3.62 17.50
C ASP A 192 -8.19 -2.14 17.10
N ARG A 193 -7.10 -1.76 16.44
CA ARG A 193 -6.87 -0.41 15.92
C ARG A 193 -6.34 -0.49 14.51
N LEU A 194 -6.69 0.49 13.69
CA LEU A 194 -6.10 0.73 12.39
C LEU A 194 -5.35 2.06 12.45
N ILE A 195 -4.09 2.05 12.04
CA ILE A 195 -3.30 3.26 11.79
C ILE A 195 -3.29 3.52 10.29
N VAL A 196 -3.69 4.73 9.90
CA VAL A 196 -3.63 5.18 8.52
C VAL A 196 -2.71 6.38 8.43
N GLY A 197 -1.71 6.32 7.55
CA GLY A 197 -1.02 7.52 7.09
C GLY A 197 -1.61 7.99 5.78
N GLN A 198 -1.83 9.29 5.63
CA GLN A 198 -2.33 9.89 4.40
C GLN A 198 -1.64 11.22 4.13
N ASP A 199 -1.21 11.39 2.88
CA ASP A 199 -0.65 12.64 2.38
C ASP A 199 -1.73 13.52 1.75
N ALA A 200 -1.71 14.80 2.12
CA ALA A 200 -2.71 15.80 1.76
C ALA A 200 -2.04 17.17 1.54
N PRO A 201 -1.21 17.32 0.49
CA PRO A 201 -0.49 18.56 0.23
C PRO A 201 -1.46 19.71 0.01
N SER A 202 -1.18 20.84 0.66
CA SER A 202 -1.83 22.12 0.40
C SER A 202 -1.48 22.66 -0.99
N ALA A 203 -2.15 23.74 -1.41
CA ALA A 203 -1.85 24.40 -2.68
C ALA A 203 -0.38 24.80 -2.82
N THR A 204 0.27 25.21 -1.71
CA THR A 204 1.69 25.60 -1.69
C THR A 204 2.64 24.40 -1.69
N GLU A 205 2.20 23.23 -1.24
CA GLU A 205 2.99 21.98 -1.21
C GLU A 205 2.81 21.15 -2.50
N CYS A 206 1.76 21.42 -3.28
CA CYS A 206 1.38 20.65 -4.47
C CYS A 206 2.53 20.50 -5.48
N HIS A 207 3.33 21.55 -5.69
CA HIS A 207 4.48 21.47 -6.59
C HIS A 207 5.52 20.47 -6.10
N SER A 208 5.94 20.56 -4.83
CA SER A 208 6.90 19.61 -4.25
C SER A 208 6.35 18.18 -4.22
N ALA A 209 5.05 18.03 -3.95
CA ALA A 209 4.37 16.74 -4.01
C ALA A 209 4.38 16.15 -5.43
N GLN A 210 4.12 16.95 -6.46
CA GLN A 210 4.19 16.52 -7.86
C GLN A 210 5.63 16.16 -8.28
N SER A 211 6.61 16.99 -7.90
CA SER A 211 8.02 16.77 -8.21
C SER A 211 8.57 15.49 -7.56
N SER A 212 7.95 15.01 -6.47
CA SER A 212 8.31 13.73 -5.85
C SER A 212 8.09 12.51 -6.76
N TYR A 213 7.29 12.66 -7.82
CA TYR A 213 7.06 11.63 -8.85
C TYR A 213 7.98 11.78 -10.07
N GLN A 214 8.90 12.74 -10.07
CA GLN A 214 9.77 13.09 -11.20
C GLN A 214 11.25 12.81 -10.84
N THR A 215 11.55 11.58 -10.44
CA THR A 215 12.91 11.15 -10.08
C THR A 215 13.36 9.98 -10.96
N GLU A 216 14.68 9.77 -11.06
CA GLU A 216 15.23 8.63 -11.80
C GLU A 216 14.74 7.28 -11.25
N GLU A 217 14.50 7.17 -9.94
CA GLU A 217 13.93 5.96 -9.34
C GLU A 217 12.48 5.74 -9.76
N TYR A 218 11.66 6.80 -9.82
CA TYR A 218 10.31 6.73 -10.38
C TYR A 218 10.33 6.33 -11.84
N ASP A 219 11.27 6.88 -12.61
CA ASP A 219 11.38 6.54 -14.02
C ASP A 219 11.71 5.06 -14.22
N ALA A 220 12.68 4.55 -13.44
CA ALA A 220 13.03 3.13 -13.46
C ALA A 220 11.88 2.23 -13.00
N PHE A 221 11.13 2.64 -11.99
CA PHE A 221 9.94 1.91 -11.51
C PHE A 221 8.83 1.88 -12.56
N PHE A 222 8.53 3.03 -13.18
CA PHE A 222 7.45 3.13 -14.16
C PHE A 222 7.78 2.38 -15.45
N VAL A 223 9.04 2.35 -15.88
CA VAL A 223 9.48 1.48 -16.98
C VAL A 223 9.20 0.00 -16.68
N ARG A 224 9.49 -0.49 -15.45
CA ARG A 224 9.15 -1.87 -15.06
C ARG A 224 7.65 -2.14 -15.09
N TYR A 225 6.84 -1.16 -14.72
CA TYR A 225 5.39 -1.27 -14.80
C TYR A 225 4.92 -1.43 -16.26
N LEU A 226 5.43 -0.60 -17.17
CA LEU A 226 5.12 -0.68 -18.60
C LEU A 226 5.60 -2.00 -19.20
N GLU A 227 6.81 -2.46 -18.87
CA GLU A 227 7.32 -3.77 -19.29
C GLU A 227 6.40 -4.90 -18.82
N GLY A 228 5.93 -4.85 -17.57
CA GLY A 228 4.97 -5.81 -17.02
C GLY A 228 3.65 -5.84 -17.79
N ILE A 229 3.11 -4.66 -18.15
CA ILE A 229 1.91 -4.55 -18.98
C ILE A 229 2.15 -5.16 -20.36
N GLN A 230 3.28 -4.83 -21.00
CA GLN A 230 3.63 -5.36 -22.32
C GLN A 230 3.74 -6.89 -22.32
N GLU A 231 4.38 -7.46 -21.30
CA GLU A 231 4.53 -8.91 -21.13
C GLU A 231 3.16 -9.63 -21.05
N HIS A 232 2.25 -9.09 -20.24
CA HIS A 232 0.90 -9.64 -20.08
C HIS A 232 0.02 -9.45 -21.32
N ALA A 233 0.20 -8.34 -22.03
CA ALA A 233 -0.53 -8.04 -23.26
C ALA A 233 0.05 -8.72 -24.51
N GLY A 234 1.28 -9.24 -24.43
CA GLY A 234 2.02 -9.75 -25.57
C GLY A 234 2.42 -8.66 -26.56
N ILE A 235 2.71 -7.46 -26.06
CA ILE A 235 3.28 -6.36 -26.85
C ILE A 235 4.78 -6.59 -26.99
N VAL A 236 5.28 -6.60 -28.22
CA VAL A 236 6.71 -6.77 -28.51
C VAL A 236 7.31 -5.42 -28.90
N ALA A 237 7.78 -4.67 -27.89
CA ALA A 237 8.48 -3.42 -28.07
C ALA A 237 9.37 -3.09 -26.88
N ASP A 238 10.44 -2.32 -27.10
CA ASP A 238 11.20 -1.72 -26.01
C ASP A 238 10.35 -0.63 -25.35
N ALA A 239 10.13 -0.74 -24.03
CA ALA A 239 9.19 0.11 -23.30
C ALA A 239 9.58 1.59 -23.37
N LYS A 240 10.88 1.91 -23.30
CA LYS A 240 11.38 3.29 -23.31
C LYS A 240 11.19 3.98 -24.67
N SER A 241 11.24 3.22 -25.75
CA SER A 241 10.99 3.73 -27.11
C SER A 241 9.52 3.63 -27.54
N ALA A 242 8.70 2.85 -26.83
CA ALA A 242 7.29 2.62 -27.15
C ALA A 242 6.34 3.55 -26.41
N TRP A 243 6.76 4.06 -25.26
CA TRP A 243 5.93 4.87 -24.40
C TRP A 243 6.68 6.12 -23.96
N SER A 244 5.97 7.24 -23.92
CA SER A 244 6.34 8.37 -23.07
C SER A 244 5.34 8.49 -21.93
N TYR A 245 5.73 9.12 -20.84
CA TYR A 245 4.81 9.48 -19.77
C TYR A 245 5.21 10.82 -19.15
N GLU A 246 4.21 11.50 -18.61
CA GLU A 246 4.38 12.78 -17.92
C GLU A 246 3.56 12.78 -16.63
N SER A 247 4.19 13.27 -15.55
CA SER A 247 3.56 13.47 -14.25
C SER A 247 2.54 14.61 -14.33
N ASN A 248 1.29 14.33 -13.98
CA ASN A 248 0.18 15.27 -14.05
C ASN A 248 -0.61 15.31 -12.74
N MET A 249 -1.33 16.41 -12.54
CA MET A 249 -2.26 16.61 -11.43
C MET A 249 -3.66 16.92 -11.98
N ASP A 250 -4.66 16.18 -11.54
CA ASP A 250 -6.08 16.47 -11.77
C ASP A 250 -6.74 16.68 -10.40
N LYS A 251 -6.96 17.96 -10.05
CA LYS A 251 -7.37 18.38 -8.70
C LYS A 251 -6.43 17.80 -7.63
N SER A 252 -6.92 16.87 -6.80
CA SER A 252 -6.17 16.22 -5.74
C SER A 252 -5.64 14.84 -6.13
N MET A 253 -5.69 14.45 -7.39
CA MET A 253 -5.18 13.18 -7.87
C MET A 253 -3.95 13.39 -8.76
N HIS A 254 -2.80 12.89 -8.30
CA HIS A 254 -1.64 12.70 -9.17
C HIS A 254 -1.89 11.51 -10.10
N PHE A 255 -1.41 11.59 -11.34
CA PHE A 255 -1.38 10.44 -12.26
C PHE A 255 -0.29 10.62 -13.30
N PHE A 256 0.08 9.54 -13.98
CA PHE A 256 0.91 9.61 -15.17
C PHE A 256 0.04 9.56 -16.42
N LYS A 257 0.15 10.57 -17.28
CA LYS A 257 -0.40 10.51 -18.63
C LYS A 257 0.60 9.78 -19.51
N VAL A 258 0.24 8.59 -19.97
CA VAL A 258 1.11 7.70 -20.75
C VAL A 258 0.67 7.76 -22.21
N THR A 259 1.61 7.97 -23.13
CA THR A 259 1.35 8.11 -24.57
C THR A 259 2.07 7.01 -25.34
N ALA A 260 1.35 6.31 -26.22
CA ALA A 260 1.95 5.38 -27.17
C ALA A 260 2.73 6.17 -28.24
N LEU A 261 4.00 5.84 -28.46
CA LEU A 261 4.87 6.52 -29.44
C LEU A 261 4.90 5.81 -30.80
N LYS A 262 4.30 4.63 -30.89
CA LYS A 262 4.19 3.84 -32.11
C LYS A 262 2.96 2.95 -32.06
N ASP A 263 2.53 2.46 -33.21
CA ASP A 263 1.46 1.45 -33.28
C ASP A 263 1.93 0.14 -32.65
N MET A 264 1.09 -0.44 -31.80
CA MET A 264 1.37 -1.68 -31.08
C MET A 264 0.17 -2.63 -31.14
N VAL A 265 0.44 -3.92 -30.98
CA VAL A 265 -0.57 -4.98 -30.97
C VAL A 265 -0.46 -5.78 -29.69
N CYS A 266 -1.58 -5.88 -28.97
CA CYS A 266 -1.73 -6.74 -27.81
C CYS A 266 -2.09 -8.15 -28.26
N THR A 267 -1.08 -8.97 -28.58
CA THR A 267 -1.29 -10.31 -29.15
C THR A 267 -2.04 -11.27 -28.24
N LYS A 268 -1.97 -11.06 -26.91
CA LYS A 268 -2.71 -11.86 -25.92
C LYS A 268 -4.14 -11.38 -25.69
N PHE A 269 -4.54 -10.23 -26.25
CA PHE A 269 -5.85 -9.61 -26.06
C PHE A 269 -6.58 -9.41 -27.38
N ALA A 270 -6.89 -10.51 -28.07
CA ALA A 270 -7.62 -10.51 -29.34
C ALA A 270 -7.00 -9.58 -30.41
N ASN A 271 -5.67 -9.41 -30.39
CA ASN A 271 -4.94 -8.49 -31.25
C ASN A 271 -5.44 -7.04 -31.17
N TYR A 272 -5.86 -6.59 -29.97
CA TYR A 272 -6.21 -5.20 -29.72
C TYR A 272 -5.08 -4.28 -30.18
N LYS A 273 -5.43 -3.23 -30.92
CA LYS A 273 -4.47 -2.28 -31.50
C LYS A 273 -4.40 -1.02 -30.65
N ILE A 274 -3.18 -0.65 -30.28
CA ILE A 274 -2.89 0.64 -29.67
C ILE A 274 -2.29 1.53 -30.75
N SER A 275 -2.93 2.65 -31.05
CA SER A 275 -2.45 3.56 -32.09
C SER A 275 -1.40 4.51 -31.53
N SER A 276 -0.43 4.89 -32.35
CA SER A 276 0.49 5.98 -32.04
C SER A 276 -0.28 7.25 -31.67
N GLY A 277 0.13 7.91 -30.59
CA GLY A 277 -0.54 9.09 -30.03
C GLY A 277 -1.70 8.78 -29.08
N GLN A 278 -2.11 7.51 -28.93
CA GLN A 278 -3.13 7.14 -27.93
C GLN A 278 -2.60 7.39 -26.52
N THR A 279 -3.45 7.96 -25.66
CA THR A 279 -3.08 8.33 -24.28
C THR A 279 -3.91 7.59 -23.24
N TYR A 280 -3.31 7.35 -22.07
CA TYR A 280 -3.94 6.72 -20.92
C TYR A 280 -3.63 7.52 -19.65
N LYS A 281 -4.61 7.61 -18.73
CA LYS A 281 -4.35 8.02 -17.35
C LYS A 281 -3.98 6.78 -16.55
N MET A 282 -2.77 6.72 -15.99
CA MET A 282 -2.25 5.55 -15.30
C MET A 282 -1.71 5.89 -13.91
N PHE A 283 -1.73 4.88 -13.04
CA PHE A 283 -1.16 4.94 -11.69
C PHE A 283 -1.66 6.14 -10.86
N PRO A 284 -2.98 6.27 -10.68
CA PRO A 284 -3.54 7.36 -9.90
C PRO A 284 -3.12 7.28 -8.42
N SER A 285 -2.75 8.44 -7.88
CA SER A 285 -2.51 8.67 -6.46
C SER A 285 -3.40 9.80 -5.93
N TRP A 286 -4.44 9.43 -5.19
CA TRP A 286 -5.38 10.36 -4.58
C TRP A 286 -4.81 10.96 -3.30
N LYS A 287 -4.91 12.29 -3.21
CA LYS A 287 -4.63 13.09 -2.03
C LYS A 287 -5.96 13.55 -1.45
N ARG A 288 -6.10 13.44 -0.13
CA ARG A 288 -7.38 13.70 0.55
C ARG A 288 -7.16 14.45 1.83
N GLY A 289 -8.00 15.45 2.06
CA GLY A 289 -7.92 16.32 3.22
C GLY A 289 -8.32 15.59 4.51
N GLU A 290 -7.98 16.19 5.64
CA GLU A 290 -8.33 15.64 6.96
C GLU A 290 -9.85 15.60 7.19
N GLU A 291 -10.56 16.67 6.85
CA GLU A 291 -12.02 16.75 7.00
C GLU A 291 -12.73 15.63 6.23
N GLU A 292 -12.39 15.48 4.95
CA GLU A 292 -12.90 14.44 4.06
C GLU A 292 -12.65 13.01 4.59
N ILE A 293 -11.45 12.74 5.12
CA ILE A 293 -11.12 11.44 5.71
C ILE A 293 -11.96 11.19 6.97
N HIS A 294 -12.11 12.19 7.83
CA HIS A 294 -12.94 12.08 9.03
C HIS A 294 -14.40 11.80 8.66
N GLU A 295 -14.94 12.55 7.69
CA GLU A 295 -16.31 12.38 7.21
C GLU A 295 -16.58 10.96 6.68
N ILE A 296 -15.73 10.46 5.77
CA ILE A 296 -15.88 9.11 5.19
C ILE A 296 -15.80 8.06 6.31
N THR A 297 -14.83 8.19 7.21
CA THR A 297 -14.60 7.20 8.29
C THR A 297 -15.78 7.15 9.27
N ILE A 298 -16.23 8.31 9.74
CA ILE A 298 -17.30 8.42 10.74
C ILE A 298 -18.63 7.93 10.16
N LYS A 299 -18.92 8.31 8.91
CA LYS A 299 -20.13 7.88 8.21
C LYS A 299 -20.25 6.37 8.09
N GLU A 300 -19.11 5.68 7.93
CA GLU A 300 -19.06 4.22 7.86
C GLU A 300 -19.09 3.51 9.21
N GLY A 301 -19.34 4.23 10.31
CA GLY A 301 -19.53 3.64 11.63
C GLY A 301 -18.22 3.30 12.35
N LEU A 302 -17.15 4.02 12.06
CA LEU A 302 -15.84 3.89 12.72
C LEU A 302 -15.54 5.13 13.56
N THR A 303 -14.72 4.98 14.59
CA THR A 303 -14.13 6.12 15.31
C THR A 303 -12.83 6.51 14.63
N ILE A 304 -12.50 7.81 14.66
CA ILE A 304 -11.26 8.33 14.09
C ILE A 304 -10.73 9.49 14.94
N LYS A 305 -9.41 9.52 15.11
CA LYS A 305 -8.67 10.63 15.72
C LYS A 305 -7.40 10.88 14.91
N THR A 306 -7.10 12.15 14.66
CA THR A 306 -5.80 12.56 14.12
C THR A 306 -4.74 12.44 15.21
N LEU A 307 -3.71 11.63 14.97
CA LEU A 307 -2.56 11.46 15.86
C LEU A 307 -1.55 12.58 15.68
N GLY A 308 -1.32 13.01 14.45
CA GLY A 308 -0.39 14.10 14.15
C GLY A 308 -0.38 14.50 12.70
N LYS A 309 0.21 15.68 12.45
CA LYS A 309 0.53 16.22 11.13
C LYS A 309 2.02 16.52 11.08
N ALA A 310 2.66 16.19 9.97
CA ALA A 310 4.04 16.55 9.71
C ALA A 310 4.20 18.07 9.64
N LYS A 311 5.37 18.55 10.04
CA LYS A 311 5.65 19.98 10.13
C LYS A 311 5.70 20.67 8.77
N ASN A 312 6.26 20.00 7.76
CA ASN A 312 6.64 20.60 6.48
C ASN A 312 5.91 19.97 5.27
N SER A 313 4.90 19.14 5.51
CA SER A 313 4.11 18.52 4.43
C SER A 313 2.66 18.30 4.82
N GLY A 314 1.89 17.81 3.86
CA GLY A 314 0.51 17.38 4.04
C GLY A 314 0.34 16.06 4.79
N MET A 315 1.44 15.36 5.12
CA MET A 315 1.39 14.04 5.74
C MET A 315 0.74 14.09 7.12
N ARG A 316 -0.22 13.20 7.35
CA ARG A 316 -0.94 13.02 8.62
C ARG A 316 -1.03 11.55 8.96
N GLN A 317 -1.18 11.28 10.25
CA GLN A 317 -1.53 9.95 10.74
C GLN A 317 -2.83 9.99 11.53
N TYR A 318 -3.65 8.97 11.34
CA TYR A 318 -4.92 8.76 12.02
C TYR A 318 -4.91 7.42 12.74
N ILE A 319 -5.56 7.39 13.91
CA ILE A 319 -5.97 6.15 14.56
C ILE A 319 -7.47 5.96 14.36
N ILE A 320 -7.84 4.78 13.89
CA ILE A 320 -9.21 4.37 13.60
C ILE A 320 -9.53 3.16 14.47
N GLY A 321 -10.74 3.12 15.03
CA GLY A 321 -11.20 2.04 15.89
C GLY A 321 -12.67 1.70 15.67
N PRO A 322 -13.16 0.62 16.30
CA PRO A 322 -14.59 0.36 16.37
C PRO A 322 -15.31 1.49 17.15
N GLN A 323 -16.61 1.64 16.92
CA GLN A 323 -17.50 2.44 17.78
C GLN A 323 -17.79 1.74 19.10
#